data_AF-A0A2E9JUX6-F1
#
_entry.id   AF-A0A2E9JUX6-F1
#
_cell.length_a   1.000
_cell.length_b   1.000
_cell.length_c   1.000
_cell.angle_alpha   90.00
_cell.angle_beta   90.00
_cell.angle_gamma   90.00
#
_symmetry.space_group_name_H-M   'P 1'
#
loop_
_entity.id
_entity.type
_entity.pdbx_description
1 polymer ?
#
loop_
_entity_poly.entity_id
_entity_poly.type
_entity_poly.pdbx_seq_one_letter_code
_entity_poly.pdbx_strand_id
1 'polypeptide(L)'
;FATGVGNASTFQMIPIIMGREIPKLMPHLSGVNQARQIYMESAAIIGFTSAIAAFGAFFIPKAYGTSISFTGSPVFALWGFMLFYITCIAATWFWYTRRDGLLYNLEHQ
;
A
#
# COMPACT_ATOMS: atom_id res chain seq x y z
N PHE A 1 11.41 4.87 12.35
CA PHE A 1 11.26 3.43 12.65
C PHE A 1 9.91 2.88 12.17
N ALA A 2 8.77 3.31 12.72
CA ALA A 2 7.45 2.79 12.32
C ALA A 2 7.11 2.96 10.82
N THR A 3 7.45 4.10 10.22
CA THR A 3 7.24 4.38 8.79
C THR A 3 8.05 3.44 7.87
N GLY A 4 9.25 3.02 8.28
CA GLY A 4 10.08 2.09 7.51
C GLY A 4 9.50 0.67 7.47
N VAL A 5 8.97 0.20 8.60
CA VAL A 5 8.29 -1.09 8.70
C VAL A 5 7.00 -1.09 7.86
N GLY A 6 6.24 0.00 7.90
CA GLY A 6 5.04 0.18 7.07
C GLY A 6 5.32 0.13 5.57
N ASN A 7 6.39 0.80 5.12
CA ASN A 7 6.77 0.78 3.71
C ASN A 7 7.24 -0.61 3.26
N ALA A 8 8.09 -1.27 4.06
CA ALA A 8 8.59 -2.60 3.75
C ALA A 8 7.47 -3.64 3.65
N SER A 9 6.54 -3.63 4.60
CA SER A 9 5.37 -4.54 4.59
C SER A 9 4.48 -4.32 3.37
N THR A 10 4.20 -3.07 2.99
CA THR A 10 3.39 -2.74 1.82
C THR A 10 4.07 -3.17 0.51
N PHE A 11 5.38 -2.92 0.37
CA PHE A 11 6.12 -3.32 -0.82
C PHE A 11 6.26 -4.84 -0.95
N GLN A 12 6.34 -5.57 0.15
CA GLN A 12 6.36 -7.04 0.14
C GLN A 12 4.97 -7.64 -0.14
N MET A 13 3.89 -6.94 0.18
CA MET A 13 2.52 -7.40 -0.07
C MET A 13 2.20 -7.53 -1.56
N ILE A 14 2.68 -6.58 -2.39
CA ILE A 14 2.40 -6.54 -3.84
C ILE A 14 2.84 -7.83 -4.57
N PRO A 15 4.10 -8.31 -4.47
CA PRO A 15 4.52 -9.53 -5.16
C PRO A 15 3.83 -10.79 -4.63
N ILE A 16 3.41 -10.81 -3.35
CA ILE A 16 2.62 -11.92 -2.79
C ILE A 16 1.24 -11.98 -3.47
N ILE A 17 0.60 -10.84 -3.68
CA ILE A 17 -0.70 -10.75 -4.37
C ILE A 17 -0.54 -11.14 -5.84
N MET A 18 0.44 -10.56 -6.55
CA MET A 18 0.68 -10.87 -7.97
C MET A 18 1.03 -12.35 -8.17
N GLY A 19 1.72 -12.98 -7.21
CA GLY A 19 1.98 -14.42 -7.21
C GLY A 19 0.71 -15.28 -7.21
N ARG A 20 -0.43 -14.76 -6.74
CA ARG A 20 -1.74 -15.44 -6.79
C ARG A 20 -2.62 -15.01 -7.95
N GLU A 21 -2.55 -13.75 -8.34
CA GLU A 21 -3.40 -13.21 -9.40
C GLU A 21 -2.90 -13.58 -10.79
N ILE A 22 -1.59 -13.58 -11.05
CA ILE A 22 -1.03 -13.91 -12.37
C ILE A 22 -1.33 -15.35 -12.81
N PRO A 23 -1.25 -16.39 -11.94
CA PRO A 23 -1.68 -17.73 -12.32
C PRO A 23 -3.18 -17.82 -12.69
N LYS A 24 -4.03 -16.99 -12.09
CA LYS A 24 -5.47 -16.94 -12.38
C LYS A 24 -5.77 -16.18 -13.67
N LEU A 25 -5.12 -15.03 -13.88
CA LEU A 25 -5.30 -14.19 -15.07
C LEU A 25 -4.63 -14.79 -16.32
N MET A 26 -3.49 -15.45 -16.15
CA MET A 26 -2.65 -15.94 -17.25
C MET A 26 -2.31 -17.43 -17.07
N PRO A 27 -3.31 -18.34 -17.12
CA PRO A 27 -3.09 -19.76 -16.87
C PRO A 27 -2.21 -20.46 -17.92
N HIS A 28 -1.98 -19.81 -19.07
CA HIS A 28 -1.12 -20.31 -20.14
C HIS A 28 0.38 -20.08 -19.87
N LEU A 29 0.74 -19.22 -18.91
CA LEU A 29 2.12 -18.99 -18.49
C LEU A 29 2.53 -20.03 -17.45
N SER A 30 3.66 -20.70 -17.66
CA SER A 30 4.21 -21.68 -16.73
C SER A 30 5.70 -21.46 -16.45
N GLY A 31 6.16 -21.97 -15.30
CA GLY A 31 7.56 -21.97 -14.90
C GLY A 31 8.19 -20.57 -14.91
N VAL A 32 9.31 -20.45 -15.63
CA VAL A 32 10.13 -19.22 -15.67
C VAL A 32 9.38 -18.02 -16.25
N ASN A 33 8.52 -18.24 -17.25
CA ASN A 33 7.76 -17.15 -17.88
C ASN A 33 6.71 -16.58 -16.92
N GLN A 34 6.09 -17.43 -16.10
CA GLN A 34 5.14 -16.98 -15.08
C GLN A 34 5.85 -16.19 -13.97
N ALA A 35 6.98 -16.69 -13.46
CA ALA A 35 7.77 -16.00 -12.45
C ALA A 35 8.27 -14.63 -12.94
N ARG A 36 8.72 -14.55 -14.20
CA ARG A 36 9.09 -13.30 -14.85
C ARG A 36 7.92 -12.31 -14.92
N GLN A 37 6.73 -12.79 -15.29
CA GLN A 37 5.55 -11.95 -15.38
C GLN A 37 5.14 -11.40 -14.01
N ILE A 38 5.13 -12.24 -12.96
CA ILE A 38 4.87 -11.81 -11.58
C ILE A 38 5.84 -10.71 -11.17
N TYR A 39 7.14 -10.88 -11.46
CA TYR A 39 8.15 -9.88 -11.14
C TYR A 39 7.91 -8.56 -11.89
N MET A 40 7.66 -8.62 -13.21
CA MET A 40 7.47 -7.44 -14.04
C MET A 40 6.23 -6.64 -13.61
N GLU A 41 5.09 -7.30 -13.41
CA GLU A 41 3.85 -6.65 -12.96
C GLU A 41 4.00 -6.07 -11.55
N SER A 42 4.61 -6.81 -10.63
CA SER A 42 4.89 -6.31 -9.29
C SER A 42 5.78 -5.08 -9.30
N ALA A 43 6.86 -5.10 -10.10
CA ALA A 43 7.78 -3.97 -10.24
C ALA A 43 7.08 -2.74 -10.84
N ALA A 44 6.21 -2.94 -11.84
CA ALA A 44 5.42 -1.85 -12.44
C ALA A 44 4.47 -1.22 -11.41
N ILE A 45 3.74 -2.03 -10.65
CA ILE A 45 2.83 -1.56 -9.59
C ILE A 45 3.60 -0.82 -8.50
N ILE A 46 4.72 -1.39 -8.02
CA ILE A 46 5.58 -0.75 -7.00
C ILE A 46 6.10 0.58 -7.52
N GLY A 47 6.59 0.64 -8.76
CA GLY A 47 7.12 1.86 -9.36
C GLY A 47 6.09 2.97 -9.47
N PHE A 48 4.90 2.64 -10.00
CA PHE A 48 3.81 3.61 -10.17
C PHE A 48 3.29 4.12 -8.81
N THR A 49 3.04 3.21 -7.87
CA THR A 49 2.56 3.59 -6.53
C THR A 49 3.61 4.38 -5.74
N SER A 50 4.90 4.07 -5.90
CA SER A 50 5.99 4.84 -5.27
C SER A 50 6.08 6.27 -5.81
N ALA A 51 5.85 6.47 -7.11
CA ALA A 51 5.79 7.81 -7.69
C ALA A 51 4.65 8.64 -7.07
N ILE A 52 3.49 8.04 -6.83
CA ILE A 52 2.37 8.69 -6.13
C ILE A 52 2.75 8.99 -4.66
N ALA A 53 3.36 8.02 -3.97
CA ALA A 53 3.75 8.17 -2.57
C ALA A 53 4.79 9.29 -2.37
N ALA A 54 5.66 9.52 -3.35
CA ALA A 54 6.65 10.60 -3.30
C ALA A 54 6.04 12.00 -3.16
N PHE A 55 4.82 12.23 -3.70
CA PHE A 55 4.11 13.50 -3.50
C PHE A 55 3.81 13.80 -2.02
N GLY A 56 3.77 12.76 -1.16
CA GLY A 56 3.63 12.92 0.29
C GLY A 56 4.72 13.79 0.93
N ALA A 57 5.95 13.76 0.38
CA ALA A 57 7.06 14.56 0.89
C ALA A 57 6.84 16.08 0.71
N PHE A 58 6.08 16.48 -0.32
CA PHE A 58 5.66 17.87 -0.51
C PHE A 58 4.38 18.20 0.26
N PHE A 59 3.46 17.25 0.33
CA PHE A 59 2.17 17.44 0.99
C PHE A 59 2.30 17.71 2.49
N ILE A 60 3.18 17.00 3.20
CA ILE A 60 3.32 17.12 4.65
C ILE A 60 3.76 18.54 5.08
N PRO A 61 4.87 19.10 4.56
CA PRO A 61 5.29 20.46 4.91
C PRO A 61 4.24 21.51 4.52
N LYS A 62 3.61 21.36 3.35
CA LYS A 62 2.57 22.28 2.87
C LYS A 62 1.33 22.26 3.75
N ALA A 63 0.90 21.08 4.20
CA ALA A 63 -0.23 20.92 5.10
C ALA A 63 0.06 21.55 6.47
N TYR A 64 1.26 21.37 7.03
CA TYR A 64 1.66 22.06 8.25
C TYR A 64 1.69 23.59 8.08
N GLY A 65 2.29 24.10 7.01
CA GLY A 65 2.32 25.54 6.73
C GLY A 65 0.92 26.13 6.58
N THR A 66 0.00 25.41 5.91
CA THR A 66 -1.41 25.81 5.79
C THR A 66 -2.08 25.82 7.16
N SER A 67 -1.91 24.78 7.98
CA SER A 67 -2.48 24.70 9.33
C SER A 67 -2.03 25.86 10.21
N ILE A 68 -0.74 26.19 10.20
CA ILE A 68 -0.17 27.29 10.98
C ILE A 68 -0.71 28.64 10.48
N SER A 69 -0.75 28.84 9.15
CA SER A 69 -1.26 30.09 8.56
C SER A 69 -2.74 30.34 8.85
N PHE A 70 -3.57 29.29 8.94
CA PHE A 70 -5.01 29.42 9.14
C PHE A 70 -5.43 29.40 10.62
N THR A 71 -4.74 28.63 11.46
CA THR A 71 -5.17 28.37 12.85
C THR A 71 -4.14 28.79 13.90
N GLY A 72 -2.96 29.27 13.48
CA GLY A 72 -1.83 29.58 14.36
C GLY A 72 -1.14 28.35 14.95
N SER A 73 -1.59 27.13 14.61
CA SER A 73 -1.12 25.87 15.21
C SER A 73 -1.06 24.73 14.19
N PRO A 74 -0.13 23.76 14.33
CA PRO A 74 -0.07 22.58 13.48
C PRO A 74 -1.13 21.51 13.81
N VAL A 75 -1.91 21.69 14.88
CA VAL A 75 -2.86 20.68 15.39
C VAL A 75 -3.90 20.26 14.35
N PHE A 76 -4.37 21.19 13.51
CA PHE A 76 -5.35 20.86 12.47
C PHE A 76 -4.77 19.91 11.41
N ALA A 77 -3.52 20.09 10.99
CA ALA A 77 -2.83 19.15 10.12
C ALA A 77 -2.66 17.76 10.75
N LEU A 78 -2.37 17.70 12.06
CA LEU A 78 -2.22 16.43 12.79
C LEU A 78 -3.52 15.62 12.82
N TRP A 79 -4.66 16.27 13.05
CA TRP A 79 -5.97 15.61 12.96
C TRP A 79 -6.25 15.07 11.55
N GLY A 80 -5.88 15.82 10.51
CA GLY A 80 -5.97 15.35 9.13
C GLY A 80 -5.14 14.10 8.86
N PHE A 81 -3.87 14.08 9.32
CA PHE A 81 -3.02 12.90 9.19
C PHE A 81 -3.54 11.71 9.99
N MET A 82 -4.06 11.94 11.20
CA MET A 82 -4.66 10.89 12.02
C MET A 82 -5.86 10.24 11.33
N LEU A 83 -6.76 11.06 10.78
CA LEU A 83 -7.92 10.56 10.05
C LEU A 83 -7.49 9.76 8.82
N PHE A 84 -6.48 10.23 8.08
CA PHE A 84 -5.89 9.49 6.97
C PHE A 84 -5.36 8.11 7.41
N TYR A 85 -4.57 8.02 8.48
CA TYR A 85 -4.08 6.73 8.98
C TYR A 85 -5.20 5.78 9.40
N ILE A 86 -6.27 6.29 10.04
CA ILE A 86 -7.45 5.49 10.38
C ILE A 86 -8.10 4.92 9.12
N THR A 87 -8.25 5.72 8.06
CA THR A 87 -8.80 5.23 6.79
C THR A 87 -7.92 4.17 6.14
N CYS A 88 -6.59 4.31 6.21
CA CYS A 88 -5.65 3.30 5.70
C CYS A 88 -5.78 1.98 6.48
N ILE A 89 -5.88 2.04 7.82
CA ILE A 89 -6.10 0.86 8.65
C ILE A 89 -7.43 0.18 8.29
N ALA A 90 -8.50 0.96 8.14
CA ALA A 90 -9.80 0.43 7.75
C ALA A 90 -9.77 -0.23 6.36
N ALA A 91 -9.06 0.37 5.40
CA ALA A 91 -8.87 -0.21 4.07
C ALA A 91 -8.10 -1.54 4.15
N THR A 92 -6.94 -1.57 4.82
CA THR A 92 -6.17 -2.80 5.01
C THR A 92 -6.98 -3.88 5.70
N TRP A 93 -7.76 -3.52 6.73
CA TRP A 93 -8.65 -4.46 7.41
C TRP A 93 -9.72 -5.04 6.46
N PHE A 94 -10.37 -4.18 5.67
CA PHE A 94 -11.43 -4.58 4.76
C PHE A 94 -10.93 -5.52 3.66
N TRP A 95 -9.77 -5.22 3.08
CA TRP A 95 -9.22 -5.98 1.95
C TRP A 95 -8.38 -7.20 2.37
N TYR A 96 -7.76 -7.17 3.55
CA TYR A 96 -6.77 -8.18 3.95
C TYR A 96 -7.25 -9.11 5.07
N THR A 97 -8.03 -8.59 6.04
CA THR A 97 -8.38 -9.32 7.29
C THR A 97 -9.80 -9.86 7.31
N ARG A 98 -10.67 -9.46 6.37
CA ARG A 98 -12.05 -9.96 6.27
C ARG A 98 -12.07 -11.40 5.71
N ARG A 99 -13.07 -12.21 6.05
CA ARG A 99 -13.23 -13.69 5.83
C ARG A 99 -13.01 -14.27 4.41
N ASP A 100 -12.71 -13.47 3.39
CA ASP A 100 -12.26 -13.89 2.05
C ASP A 100 -10.82 -13.42 1.73
N GLY A 101 -10.14 -12.85 2.71
CA GLY A 101 -8.83 -12.24 2.59
C GLY A 101 -7.72 -13.27 2.39
N LEU A 102 -6.62 -12.80 1.81
CA LEU A 102 -5.45 -13.60 1.40
C LEU A 102 -4.88 -14.49 2.52
N LEU A 103 -5.05 -14.10 3.79
CA LEU A 103 -4.65 -14.86 4.98
C LEU A 103 -5.66 -15.93 5.41
N TYR A 104 -6.97 -15.71 5.28
CA TYR A 104 -7.98 -16.73 5.61
C TYR A 104 -7.89 -17.93 4.65
N ASN A 105 -7.64 -17.66 3.37
CA ASN A 105 -7.37 -18.70 2.37
C ASN A 105 -6.03 -19.43 2.58
N LEU A 106 -5.07 -18.87 3.34
CA LEU A 106 -3.81 -19.54 3.69
C LEU A 106 -3.94 -20.46 4.90
N GLU A 107 -4.76 -20.06 5.87
CA GLU A 107 -4.91 -20.79 7.13
C GLU A 107 -5.87 -21.99 7.02
N HIS A 108 -6.64 -22.07 5.92
CA HIS A 108 -7.61 -23.13 5.64
C HIS A 108 -7.32 -23.93 4.35
N GLN A 109 -6.10 -23.85 3.81
CA GLN A 109 -5.57 -24.81 2.81
C GLN A 109 -4.56 -25.76 3.47
#